data_AF-A0A358WC07-F1
#
_entry.id   AF-A0A358WC07-F1
#
_cell.length_a   1.000
_cell.length_b   1.000
_cell.length_c   1.000
_cell.angle_alpha   90.00
_cell.angle_beta   90.00
_cell.angle_gamma   90.00
#
_symmetry.space_group_name_H-M   'P 1'
#
loop_
_entity.id
_entity.type
_entity.pdbx_description
1 polymer ?
#
loop_
_entity_poly.entity_id
_entity_poly.type
_entity_poly.pdbx_seq_one_letter_code
_entity_poly.pdbx_strand_id
1 'polypeptide(L)'
;MTEQEFFTYKGLPLVRKDNTIYYGNMSDKYVAMLTVLSTHKVKDLEIADKTRVQLMSTDPTVPATEIIAKTSERGSLYEALDVASIWLSKNN
;
A
#
# COMPACT_ATOMS: atom_id res chain seq x y z
N MET A 1 -14.83 -5.12 -22.69
CA MET A 1 -13.59 -4.93 -21.91
C MET A 1 -13.71 -5.86 -20.73
N THR A 2 -12.86 -6.87 -20.60
CA THR A 2 -12.89 -7.80 -19.47
C THR A 2 -12.52 -7.01 -18.21
N GLU A 3 -13.44 -6.89 -17.25
CA GLU A 3 -13.13 -6.32 -15.93
C GLU A 3 -12.01 -7.16 -15.32
N GLN A 4 -10.86 -6.53 -15.11
CA GLN A 4 -9.76 -7.16 -14.39
C GLN A 4 -10.14 -7.12 -12.92
N GLU A 5 -10.55 -8.26 -12.36
CA GLU A 5 -10.86 -8.37 -10.93
C GLU A 5 -9.58 -8.09 -10.13
N PHE A 6 -9.57 -6.95 -9.44
CA PHE A 6 -8.51 -6.62 -8.50
C PHE A 6 -8.76 -7.36 -7.18
N PHE A 7 -7.68 -7.79 -6.52
CA PHE A 7 -7.79 -8.15 -5.11
C PHE A 7 -8.28 -6.93 -4.33
N THR A 8 -9.12 -7.14 -3.33
CA THR A 8 -9.63 -6.04 -2.51
C THR A 8 -9.35 -6.29 -1.04
N TYR A 9 -9.11 -5.20 -0.30
CA TYR A 9 -9.07 -5.19 1.15
C TYR A 9 -9.95 -4.05 1.64
N LYS A 10 -10.89 -4.36 2.54
CA LYS A 10 -11.87 -3.39 3.07
C LYS A 10 -12.58 -2.57 1.96
N GLY A 11 -12.88 -3.21 0.83
CA GLY A 11 -13.59 -2.60 -0.30
C GLY A 11 -12.74 -1.75 -1.25
N LEU A 12 -11.43 -1.61 -1.02
CA LEU A 12 -10.52 -0.87 -1.88
C LEU A 12 -9.59 -1.84 -2.65
N PRO A 13 -9.22 -1.50 -3.91
CA PRO A 13 -8.40 -2.38 -4.74
C PRO A 13 -6.94 -2.43 -4.26
N LEU A 14 -6.32 -3.59 -4.50
CA LEU A 14 -4.93 -3.91 -4.24
C LEU A 14 -4.28 -4.39 -5.53
N VAL A 15 -3.15 -3.76 -5.86
CA VAL A 15 -2.30 -4.15 -6.98
C VAL A 15 -0.91 -4.45 -6.45
N ARG A 16 -0.44 -5.68 -6.64
CA ARG A 16 0.89 -6.10 -6.21
C ARG A 16 1.84 -6.20 -7.40
N LYS A 17 3.04 -5.65 -7.22
CA LYS A 17 4.20 -5.87 -8.08
C LYS A 17 5.42 -6.18 -7.21
N ASP A 18 5.90 -7.41 -7.30
CA ASP A 18 7.02 -7.92 -6.50
C ASP A 18 6.78 -7.75 -4.98
N ASN A 19 7.62 -6.96 -4.31
CA ASN A 19 7.51 -6.64 -2.88
C ASN A 19 6.73 -5.36 -2.60
N THR A 20 6.19 -4.71 -3.63
CA THR A 20 5.42 -3.47 -3.50
C THR A 20 3.94 -3.74 -3.77
N ILE A 21 3.09 -3.20 -2.91
CA ILE A 21 1.64 -3.30 -2.99
C ILE A 21 1.08 -1.89 -2.99
N TYR A 22 0.33 -1.55 -4.03
CA TYR A 22 -0.46 -0.33 -4.10
C TYR A 22 -1.88 -0.61 -3.63
N TYR A 23 -2.37 0.22 -2.73
CA TYR A 23 -3.67 0.08 -2.09
C TYR A 23 -4.47 1.39 -2.22
N GLY A 24 -5.70 1.29 -2.73
CA GLY A 24 -6.58 2.44 -2.98
C GLY A 24 -6.85 2.68 -4.46
N ASN A 25 -7.73 3.63 -4.76
CA ASN A 25 -8.11 3.96 -6.12
C ASN A 25 -7.24 5.09 -6.68
N MET A 26 -6.72 4.94 -7.90
CA MET A 26 -5.94 5.98 -8.56
C MET A 26 -6.77 7.22 -8.92
N SER A 27 -8.11 7.13 -8.89
CA SER A 27 -8.99 8.30 -9.02
C SER A 27 -9.05 9.18 -7.78
N ASP A 28 -8.64 8.66 -6.62
CA ASP A 28 -8.65 9.41 -5.36
C ASP A 28 -7.39 10.26 -5.22
N LYS A 29 -7.37 11.21 -4.27
CA LYS A 29 -6.21 12.10 -4.04
C LYS A 29 -4.95 11.36 -3.58
N TYR A 30 -5.13 10.29 -2.83
CA TYR A 30 -4.03 9.50 -2.30
C TYR A 30 -4.24 8.01 -2.50
N VAL A 31 -3.13 7.30 -2.69
CA VAL A 31 -3.01 5.85 -2.57
C VAL A 31 -1.95 5.50 -1.54
N ALA A 32 -2.02 4.31 -0.97
CA ALA A 32 -0.99 3.81 -0.08
C ALA A 32 -0.05 2.87 -0.84
N MET A 33 1.24 3.16 -0.79
CA MET A 33 2.29 2.26 -1.29
C MET A 33 2.89 1.52 -0.10
N LEU A 34 2.74 0.19 -0.09
CA LEU A 34 3.33 -0.69 0.90
C LEU A 34 4.53 -1.41 0.28
N THR A 35 5.67 -1.43 0.96
CA THR A 35 6.87 -2.14 0.49
C THR A 35 7.35 -3.10 1.57
N VAL A 36 7.38 -4.38 1.25
CA VAL A 36 7.96 -5.42 2.12
C VAL A 36 9.47 -5.27 2.11
N LEU A 37 10.04 -4.88 3.25
CA LEU A 37 11.47 -4.63 3.44
C LEU A 37 12.21 -5.90 3.88
N SER A 38 11.56 -6.76 4.66
CA SER A 38 12.13 -8.03 5.09
C SER A 38 11.04 -9.07 5.34
N THR A 39 11.42 -10.33 5.16
CA THR A 39 10.58 -11.50 5.38
C THR A 39 11.34 -12.54 6.19
N HIS A 40 10.62 -13.35 6.94
CA HIS A 40 11.12 -14.60 7.52
C HIS A 40 10.30 -15.77 7.00
N LYS A 41 10.84 -16.97 7.13
CA LYS A 41 10.13 -18.21 6.79
C LYS A 41 9.42 -18.77 8.00
N VAL A 42 8.13 -19.04 7.85
CA VAL A 42 7.34 -19.86 8.78
C VAL A 42 6.86 -21.06 8.00
N LYS A 43 7.43 -22.24 8.29
CA LYS A 43 7.25 -23.44 7.48
C LYS A 43 7.68 -23.14 6.03
N ASP A 44 6.76 -23.30 5.06
CA ASP A 44 7.00 -23.08 3.64
C ASP A 44 6.52 -21.70 3.15
N LEU A 45 6.13 -20.80 4.06
CA LEU A 45 5.61 -19.47 3.73
C LEU A 45 6.59 -18.36 4.10
N GLU A 46 6.75 -17.39 3.21
CA GLU A 46 7.45 -16.14 3.49
C GLU A 46 6.48 -15.12 4.10
N ILE A 47 6.76 -14.73 5.34
CA ILE A 47 5.95 -13.80 6.13
C ILE A 47 6.72 -12.49 6.26
N ALA A 48 6.04 -11.37 6.01
CA ALA A 48 6.65 -10.05 6.14
C ALA A 48 6.88 -9.67 7.61
N ASP A 49 8.13 -9.36 7.97
CA ASP A 49 8.54 -8.85 9.29
C ASP A 49 8.58 -7.34 9.35
N LYS A 50 8.83 -6.72 8.20
CA LYS A 50 8.99 -5.28 8.12
C LYS A 50 8.39 -4.80 6.83
N THR A 51 7.35 -3.99 6.96
CA THR A 51 6.65 -3.40 5.83
C THR A 51 6.63 -1.89 6.00
N ARG A 52 7.15 -1.16 5.01
CA ARG A 52 7.01 0.29 4.92
C ARG A 52 5.64 0.61 4.32
N VAL A 53 4.95 1.59 4.87
CA VAL A 53 3.71 2.17 4.33
C VAL A 53 3.96 3.64 4.03
N GLN A 54 3.62 4.07 2.83
CA GLN A 54 3.75 5.45 2.38
C GLN A 54 2.43 5.94 1.81
N LEU A 55 1.97 7.11 2.25
CA LEU A 55 0.82 7.78 1.64
C LEU A 55 1.32 8.61 0.46
N MET A 56 0.93 8.23 -0.74
CA MET A 56 1.40 8.79 -2.00
C MET A 56 0.28 9.58 -2.68
N SER A 57 0.56 10.81 -3.07
CA SER A 57 -0.33 11.61 -3.92
C SER A 57 -0.47 10.97 -5.29
N THR A 58 -1.68 10.99 -5.85
CA THR A 58 -1.94 10.55 -7.22
C THR A 58 -1.82 11.68 -8.25
N ASP A 59 -1.66 12.93 -7.78
CA ASP A 59 -1.55 14.09 -8.64
C ASP A 59 -0.22 14.06 -9.43
N PRO A 60 -0.28 13.96 -10.77
CA PRO A 60 0.92 13.86 -11.62
C PRO A 60 1.73 15.17 -11.69
N THR A 61 1.18 16.29 -11.21
CA THR A 61 1.85 17.59 -11.18
C THR A 61 2.73 17.78 -9.96
N VAL A 62 2.54 16.95 -8.91
CA VAL A 62 3.35 16.99 -7.70
C VAL A 62 4.76 16.48 -8.01
N PRO A 63 5.82 17.22 -7.61
CA PRO A 63 7.20 16.76 -7.79
C PRO A 63 7.41 15.39 -7.14
N ALA A 64 8.19 14.52 -7.80
CA ALA A 64 8.47 13.16 -7.30
C ALA A 64 9.10 13.15 -5.89
N THR A 65 9.81 14.22 -5.51
CA THR A 65 10.39 14.40 -4.17
C THR A 65 9.36 14.70 -3.08
N GLU A 66 8.17 15.16 -3.47
CA GLU A 66 7.09 15.60 -2.57
C GLU A 66 5.84 14.72 -2.66
N ILE A 67 5.84 13.74 -3.57
CA ILE A 67 4.69 12.86 -3.81
C ILE A 67 4.32 12.03 -2.57
N ILE A 68 5.27 11.80 -1.66
CA ILE A 68 5.05 11.06 -0.42
C ILE A 68 4.69 12.03 0.71
N ALA A 69 3.42 12.01 1.14
CA ALA A 69 2.94 12.86 2.22
C ALA A 69 3.26 12.31 3.62
N LYS A 70 3.26 10.97 3.78
CA LYS A 70 3.50 10.30 5.08
C LYS A 70 4.24 8.99 4.87
N THR A 71 5.09 8.62 5.82
CA THR A 71 5.79 7.32 5.83
C THR A 71 5.74 6.70 7.23
N SER A 72 5.58 5.39 7.31
CA SER A 72 5.75 4.63 8.54
C SER A 72 6.26 3.22 8.23
N GLU A 73 6.82 2.54 9.23
CA GLU A 73 7.25 1.14 9.12
C GLU A 73 6.50 0.31 10.18
N ARG A 74 6.09 -0.90 9.81
CA ARG A 74 5.31 -1.81 10.65
C ARG A 74 5.90 -3.20 10.67
N GLY A 75 5.62 -3.93 11.76
CA GLY A 75 6.17 -5.26 12.03
C GLY A 75 5.51 -6.38 11.24
N SER A 76 4.50 -6.07 10.45
CA SER A 76 3.83 -7.02 9.56
C SER A 76 3.14 -6.30 8.40
N LEU A 77 2.81 -7.07 7.37
CA LEU A 77 1.98 -6.58 6.27
C LEU A 77 0.57 -6.19 6.77
N TYR A 78 0.02 -6.94 7.74
CA TYR A 78 -1.32 -6.70 8.26
C TYR A 78 -1.42 -5.35 9.00
N GLU A 79 -0.47 -5.05 9.89
CA GLU A 79 -0.39 -3.75 10.56
C GLU A 79 -0.20 -2.60 9.56
N ALA A 80 0.62 -2.81 8.52
CA ALA A 80 0.82 -1.81 7.47
C ALA A 80 -0.46 -1.54 6.68
N LEU A 81 -1.24 -2.58 6.36
CA LEU A 81 -2.54 -2.47 5.68
C LEU A 81 -3.57 -1.73 6.54
N ASP A 82 -3.61 -1.96 7.85
CA ASP A 82 -4.52 -1.23 8.74
C ASP A 82 -4.18 0.25 8.85
N VAL A 83 -2.90 0.58 8.96
CA VAL A 83 -2.43 1.97 8.94
C VAL A 83 -2.77 2.63 7.61
N ALA A 84 -2.52 1.94 6.50
CA ALA A 84 -2.85 2.41 5.17
C ALA A 84 -4.35 2.68 5.02
N SER A 85 -5.20 1.75 5.49
CA SER A 85 -6.65 1.90 5.45
C SER A 85 -7.12 3.13 6.24
N ILE A 86 -6.58 3.36 7.44
CA ILE A 86 -6.92 4.54 8.24
C ILE A 86 -6.48 5.83 7.55
N TRP A 87 -5.32 5.82 6.90
CA TRP A 87 -4.83 6.99 6.18
C TRP A 87 -5.69 7.31 4.97
N LEU A 88 -6.02 6.32 4.14
CA LEU A 88 -6.89 6.52 2.98
C LEU A 88 -8.26 7.03 3.40
N SER A 89 -8.91 6.39 4.38
CA SER A 89 -10.22 6.83 4.88
C SER A 89 -10.26 8.24 5.48
N LYS A 90 -9.11 8.82 5.85
CA LYS A 90 -9.03 10.18 6.41
C LYS A 90 -8.64 11.26 5.40
N ASN A 91 -8.04 10.88 4.27
CA ASN A 91 -7.44 11.83 3.32
C ASN A 91 -8.07 11.76 1.92
N ASN A 92 -8.86 10.71 1.63
CA ASN A 92 -9.68 10.57 0.43
C ASN A 92 -11.12 11.02 0.68
#